data_AF-A0A929IJB0-F1
#
_entry.id   AF-A0A929IJB0-F1
#
_cell.length_a   1.000
_cell.length_b   1.000
_cell.length_c   1.000
_cell.angle_alpha   90.00
_cell.angle_beta   90.00
_cell.angle_gamma   90.00
#
_symmetry.space_group_name_H-M   'P 1'
#
loop_
_entity.id
_entity.type
_entity.pdbx_description
1 polymer ?
#
loop_
_entity_poly.entity_id
_entity_poly.type
_entity_poly.pdbx_seq_one_letter_code
_entity_poly.pdbx_strand_id
1 'polypeptide(L)'
;MENQIVVPLSSLHRGQIYVVNEDNRLETRKVEIGFTLGGYAVLKEGVKPGERIVTSDLASAIDGMLLDPQDDKKTKKRMVIEATGKEPRQ
;
A
#
# COMPACT_ATOMS: atom_id res chain seq x y z
N MET A 1 -18.93 -10.54 5.01
CA MET A 1 -18.11 -9.41 4.56
C MET A 1 -16.68 -9.78 4.90
N GLU A 2 -15.96 -10.34 3.94
CA GLU A 2 -14.59 -10.83 4.17
C GLU A 2 -13.62 -9.64 4.28
N ASN A 3 -12.52 -9.85 5.02
CA ASN A 3 -11.48 -8.84 5.26
C ASN A 3 -10.93 -8.31 3.93
N GLN A 4 -11.36 -7.10 3.54
CA GLN A 4 -10.82 -6.41 2.37
C GLN A 4 -9.60 -5.59 2.76
N ILE A 5 -8.57 -5.63 1.90
CA ILE A 5 -7.35 -4.84 2.09
C ILE A 5 -7.54 -3.50 1.38
N VAL A 6 -7.37 -2.42 2.12
CA VAL A 6 -7.45 -1.05 1.60
C VAL A 6 -6.05 -0.45 1.59
N VAL A 7 -5.64 0.06 0.43
CA VAL A 7 -4.31 0.65 0.23
C VAL A 7 -4.42 2.05 -0.39
N PRO A 8 -3.48 2.97 -0.12
CA PRO A 8 -3.41 4.24 -0.83
C PRO A 8 -3.19 4.03 -2.33
N LEU A 9 -3.79 4.85 -3.18
CA LEU A 9 -3.52 4.79 -4.63
C LEU A 9 -2.03 5.00 -4.97
N SER A 10 -1.27 5.69 -4.11
CA SER A 10 0.19 5.89 -4.31
C SER A 10 1.02 4.61 -4.19
N SER A 11 0.46 3.55 -3.59
CA SER A 11 1.11 2.23 -3.56
C SER A 11 0.79 1.36 -4.78
N LEU A 12 -0.13 1.82 -5.65
CA LEU A 12 -0.50 1.11 -6.86
C LEU A 12 0.32 1.62 -8.04
N HIS A 13 1.10 0.72 -8.63
CA HIS A 13 1.95 1.03 -9.78
C HIS A 13 1.43 0.24 -10.97
N ARG A 14 0.65 0.84 -11.88
CA ARG A 14 0.16 0.17 -13.12
C ARG A 14 -0.51 -1.22 -12.90
N GLY A 15 -1.29 -1.38 -11.83
CA GLY A 15 -2.02 -2.63 -11.53
C GLY A 15 -1.22 -3.67 -10.71
N GLN A 16 -0.04 -3.28 -10.22
CA GLN A 16 0.78 -4.09 -9.30
C GLN A 16 1.11 -3.27 -8.05
N ILE A 17 1.44 -3.97 -6.97
CA ILE A 17 1.92 -3.40 -5.71
C ILE A 17 3.32 -3.95 -5.45
N TYR A 18 4.15 -3.08 -4.90
CA TYR A 18 5.47 -3.41 -4.42
C TYR A 18 5.40 -3.79 -2.95
N VAL A 19 5.70 -5.06 -2.66
CA VAL A 19 5.74 -5.61 -1.30
C VAL A 19 7.19 -5.68 -0.84
N VAL A 20 7.43 -5.33 0.42
CA VAL A 20 8.72 -5.52 1.07
C VAL A 20 8.66 -6.80 1.87
N ASN A 21 9.39 -7.82 1.43
CA ASN A 21 9.41 -9.12 2.11
C ASN A 21 10.23 -9.08 3.41
N GLU A 22 10.36 -10.22 4.08
CA GLU A 22 11.03 -10.34 5.37
C GLU A 22 12.53 -10.03 5.29
N ASP A 23 13.16 -10.29 4.13
CA ASP A 23 14.57 -10.00 3.85
C ASP A 23 14.80 -8.55 3.39
N ASN A 24 13.80 -7.67 3.53
CA ASN A 24 13.79 -6.31 2.99
C ASN A 24 14.07 -6.25 1.48
N ARG A 25 13.54 -7.22 0.71
CA ARG A 25 13.64 -7.23 -0.74
C ARG A 25 12.29 -6.88 -1.38
N LEU A 26 12.39 -6.24 -2.54
CA LEU A 26 11.24 -5.89 -3.36
C LEU A 26 10.62 -7.16 -3.97
N GLU A 27 9.32 -7.33 -3.78
CA GLU A 27 8.48 -8.28 -4.51
C GLU A 27 7.40 -7.52 -5.26
N THR A 28 7.41 -7.61 -6.59
CA THR A 28 6.33 -7.07 -7.42
C THR A 28 5.20 -8.07 -7.49
N ARG A 29 4.01 -7.64 -7.07
CA ARG A 29 2.83 -8.51 -7.06
C ARG A 29 1.67 -7.88 -7.82
N LYS A 30 1.11 -8.63 -8.76
CA LYS A 30 -0.16 -8.24 -9.40
C LYS A 30 -1.26 -8.28 -8.35
N VAL A 31 -2.17 -7.32 -8.44
CA VAL A 31 -3.31 -7.22 -7.53
C VAL A 31 -4.62 -7.20 -8.31
N GLU A 32 -5.67 -7.76 -7.74
CA GLU A 32 -7.02 -7.57 -8.26
C GLU A 32 -7.70 -6.44 -7.48
N ILE A 33 -8.00 -5.35 -8.19
CA ILE A 33 -8.69 -4.20 -7.61
C ILE A 33 -10.19 -4.42 -7.75
N GLY A 34 -10.90 -4.36 -6.63
CA GLY A 34 -12.36 -4.38 -6.65
C GLY A 34 -12.93 -3.03 -7.09
N PHE A 35 -12.56 -1.98 -6.36
CA PHE A 35 -12.97 -0.61 -6.67
C PHE A 35 -12.00 0.40 -6.04
N THR A 36 -12.09 1.65 -6.47
CA THR A 36 -11.34 2.77 -5.90
C THR A 36 -12.31 3.80 -5.32
N LEU A 37 -11.93 4.42 -4.20
CA LEU A 37 -12.75 5.43 -3.53
C LEU A 37 -11.85 6.35 -2.70
N GLY A 38 -12.05 7.67 -2.83
CA GLY A 38 -11.46 8.66 -1.91
C GLY A 38 -9.94 8.63 -1.81
N GLY A 39 -9.22 8.33 -2.91
CA GLY A 39 -7.75 8.23 -2.89
C GLY A 39 -7.20 6.86 -2.47
N TYR A 40 -8.08 5.88 -2.29
CA TYR A 40 -7.75 4.50 -1.93
C TYR A 40 -8.19 3.50 -3.00
N ALA A 41 -7.52 2.36 -3.02
CA ALA A 41 -7.93 1.17 -3.73
C ALA A 41 -8.31 0.08 -2.73
N VAL A 42 -9.42 -0.61 -3.00
CA VAL A 42 -9.86 -1.77 -2.25
C VAL A 42 -9.51 -3.02 -3.06
N LEU A 43 -8.63 -3.84 -2.51
CA LEU A 43 -8.10 -5.02 -3.17
C LEU A 43 -8.96 -6.23 -2.82
N LYS A 44 -9.28 -7.02 -3.84
CA LYS A 44 -9.86 -8.36 -3.68
C LYS A 44 -8.77 -9.39 -3.36
N GLU A 45 -7.64 -9.28 -4.06
CA GLU A 45 -6.52 -10.22 -3.93
C GLU A 45 -5.17 -9.54 -4.16
N GLY A 46 -4.10 -10.23 -3.72
CA GLY A 46 -2.72 -9.88 -3.99
C GLY A 46 -1.95 -9.35 -2.79
N VAL A 47 -2.59 -8.87 -1.73
CA VAL A 47 -1.88 -8.45 -0.50
C VAL A 47 -2.52 -9.11 0.71
N LYS A 48 -1.68 -9.56 1.65
CA LYS A 48 -2.11 -10.18 2.91
C LYS A 48 -2.03 -9.17 4.06
N PRO A 49 -2.89 -9.30 5.09
CA PRO A 49 -2.79 -8.51 6.30
C PRO A 49 -1.38 -8.60 6.91
N GLY A 50 -0.81 -7.46 7.32
CA GLY A 50 0.50 -7.39 7.95
C GLY A 50 1.70 -7.25 7.00
N GLU A 51 1.50 -7.42 5.69
CA GLU A 51 2.56 -7.18 4.70
C GLU A 51 2.91 -5.67 4.61
N ARG A 52 4.19 -5.39 4.36
CA ARG A 52 4.69 -4.03 4.12
C ARG A 52 4.62 -3.73 2.64
N ILE A 53 4.04 -2.59 2.27
CA ILE A 53 3.97 -2.14 0.88
C ILE A 53 4.72 -0.82 0.71
N VAL A 54 5.27 -0.60 -0.48
CA VAL A 54 5.90 0.67 -0.84
C VAL A 54 4.81 1.67 -1.20
N THR A 55 4.85 2.86 -0.61
CA THR A 55 3.87 3.95 -0.83
C THR A 55 4.41 5.09 -1.68
N SER A 56 5.70 5.02 -2.05
CA SER A 56 6.44 5.99 -2.85
C SER A 56 6.82 5.41 -4.21
N ASP A 57 7.04 6.27 -5.20
CA ASP A 57 7.60 5.82 -6.47
C ASP A 57 9.06 5.38 -6.31
N LEU A 58 9.40 4.27 -6.95
CA LEU A 58 10.77 3.79 -7.09
C LEU A 58 11.26 4.11 -8.50
N ALA A 59 12.43 4.75 -8.60
CA ALA A 59 13.07 5.02 -9.89
C ALA A 59 13.44 3.72 -10.63
N SER A 60 13.77 2.67 -9.88
CA SER A 60 13.99 1.32 -10.37
C SER A 60 13.26 0.33 -9.46
N ALA A 61 12.45 -0.54 -10.04
CA ALA A 61 11.66 -1.53 -9.32
C ALA A 61 11.96 -2.92 -9.90
N ILE A 62 13.09 -3.49 -9.48
CA ILE A 62 13.55 -4.81 -9.91
C ILE A 62 13.24 -5.81 -8.80
N ASP A 63 12.56 -6.90 -9.14
CA ASP A 63 12.29 -7.97 -8.17
C ASP A 63 13.57 -8.49 -7.52
N GLY A 64 13.51 -8.68 -6.21
CA GLY A 64 14.65 -9.09 -5.38
C GLY A 64 15.60 -7.96 -5.01
N MET A 65 15.39 -6.71 -5.49
CA MET A 65 16.22 -5.56 -5.11
C MET A 65 16.17 -5.32 -3.61
N LEU A 66 17.33 -5.14 -2.99
CA LEU A 66 17.42 -4.80 -1.57
C LEU A 66 16.86 -3.40 -1.34
N LEU A 67 16.03 -3.25 -0.32
CA LEU A 67 15.40 -2.01 0.10
C LEU A 67 15.89 -1.62 1.49
N ASP A 68 15.89 -0.32 1.75
CA ASP A 68 15.97 0.25 3.10
C ASP A 68 14.61 0.86 3.46
N PRO A 69 13.63 0.05 3.89
CA PRO A 69 12.26 0.52 4.09
C PRO A 69 12.19 1.48 5.28
N GLN A 70 11.58 2.63 5.04
CA GLN A 70 11.32 3.65 6.06
C GLN A 70 9.82 3.73 6.33
N ASP A 71 9.45 3.78 7.61
CA ASP A 71 8.04 3.90 8.01
C ASP A 71 7.45 5.23 7.54
N ASP A 72 6.48 5.16 6.63
CA ASP A 72 5.69 6.33 6.20
C ASP A 72 4.62 6.68 7.25
N LYS A 73 5.09 7.30 8.34
CA LYS A 73 4.23 7.76 9.44
C LYS A 73 3.19 8.77 8.97
N LYS A 74 3.45 9.52 7.89
CA LYS A 74 2.53 10.54 7.37
C LYS A 74 1.34 9.87 6.71
N THR A 75 1.57 8.96 5.77
CA THR A 75 0.51 8.21 5.10
C THR A 75 -0.28 7.37 6.10
N LYS A 76 0.41 6.68 7.03
CA LYS A 76 -0.26 5.91 8.09
C LYS A 76 -1.21 6.76 8.94
N LYS A 77 -0.78 7.95 9.37
CA LYS A 77 -1.63 8.89 10.12
C LYS A 77 -2.83 9.35 9.30
N ARG A 78 -2.61 9.72 8.02
CA ARG A 78 -3.68 10.18 7.13
C ARG A 78 -4.75 9.11 6.94
N MET A 79 -4.34 7.86 6.70
CA MET A 79 -5.26 6.72 6.58
C MET A 79 -6.13 6.54 7.83
N VAL A 80 -5.54 6.65 9.02
CA VAL A 80 -6.28 6.51 10.28
C VAL A 80 -7.29 7.66 10.47
N ILE A 81 -6.88 8.90 10.18
CA ILE A 81 -7.74 10.08 10.27
C ILE A 81 -8.95 9.93 9.35
N GLU A 82 -8.72 9.60 8.08
CA GLU A 82 -9.76 9.48 7.06
C GLU A 82 -10.67 8.27 7.32
N ALA A 83 -10.13 7.13 7.72
CA ALA A 83 -10.93 5.95 8.05
C ALA A 83 -11.77 6.12 9.33
N THR A 84 -11.33 6.95 10.27
CA THR A 84 -12.07 7.20 11.53
C THR A 84 -12.99 8.42 11.46
N GLY A 85 -13.01 9.15 10.33
CA GLY A 85 -13.79 10.37 10.16
C GLY A 85 -13.38 11.53 11.10
N LYS A 86 -12.21 11.43 11.74
CA LYS A 86 -11.68 12.49 12.60
C LYS A 86 -10.97 13.50 11.73
N GLU A 87 -11.69 14.44 11.15
CA GLU A 87 -11.05 15.57 10.47
C GLU A 87 -10.03 16.25 11.40
N PRO A 88 -8.85 16.68 10.89
CA PRO A 88 -8.10 17.72 11.56
C PRO A 88 -8.96 18.98 11.44
N ARG A 89 -9.79 19.24 12.46
CA ARG A 89 -10.48 20.53 12.59
C ARG A 89 -9.42 21.63 12.45
N GLN A 90 -9.54 22.41 11.38
CA GLN A 90 -8.88 23.71 11.26
C GLN A 90 -9.36 24.64 12.38
#